data_AF-A0A7Y4RWF2-F1
#
_entry.id   AF-A0A7Y4RWF2-F1
#
_cell.length_a   1.000
_cell.length_b   1.000
_cell.length_c   1.000
_cell.angle_alpha   90.00
_cell.angle_beta   90.00
_cell.angle_gamma   90.00
#
_symmetry.space_group_name_H-M   'P 1'
#
loop_
_entity.id
_entity.type
_entity.pdbx_description
1 polymer ?
#
loop_
_entity_poly.entity_id
_entity_poly.type
_entity_poly.pdbx_seq_one_letter_code
_entity_poly.pdbx_strand_id
1 'polypeptide(L)' 'MATEIDLLKQDIPRLERKFGANNPFVELLKAQLTFLQNQAEQKPRVEQYHPELVKSKISPIRKRNDASNKQL' A
#
# COMPACT_ATOMS: atom_id res chain seq x y z
N MET A 1 10.37 15.68 -12.09
CA MET A 1 9.68 14.54 -12.74
C MET A 1 8.22 14.90 -12.84
N ALA A 2 7.62 14.84 -14.03
CA ALA A 2 6.18 15.05 -14.18
C ALA A 2 5.43 13.86 -13.58
N THR A 3 4.33 14.12 -12.87
CA THR A 3 3.48 13.05 -12.33
C THR A 3 2.51 12.56 -13.40
N GLU A 4 1.96 11.36 -13.23
CA GLU A 4 0.94 10.84 -14.16
C GLU A 4 -0.29 11.75 -14.24
N ILE A 5 -0.65 12.41 -13.13
CA ILE A 5 -1.69 13.46 -13.06
C ILE A 5 -1.35 14.64 -13.99
N ASP A 6 -0.10 15.08 -14.02
CA ASP A 6 0.34 16.20 -14.86
C ASP A 6 0.26 15.83 -16.35
N LEU A 7 0.66 14.60 -16.69
CA LEU A 7 0.58 14.09 -18.06
C LEU A 7 -0.88 13.98 -18.53
N LEU A 8 -1.77 13.39 -17.70
CA LEU A 8 -3.19 13.25 -18.03
C LEU A 8 -3.89 14.60 -18.18
N LYS A 9 -3.58 15.59 -17.33
CA LYS A 9 -4.12 16.96 -17.46
C LYS A 9 -3.72 17.62 -18.77
N GLN A 10 -2.52 17.30 -19.29
CA GLN A 10 -2.05 17.85 -20.56
C GLN A 10 -2.62 17.10 -21.77
N ASP A 11 -2.76 15.79 -21.69
CA ASP A 11 -3.15 14.96 -22.83
C ASP A 11 -4.67 14.85 -23.02
N ILE A 12 -5.48 14.86 -21.95
CA ILE A 12 -6.95 14.79 -22.05
C ILE A 12 -7.51 15.89 -22.99
N PRO A 13 -7.16 17.18 -22.86
CA PRO A 13 -7.65 18.21 -23.78
C PRO A 13 -7.23 18.00 -25.23
N ARG A 14 -6.04 17.42 -25.47
CA ARG A 14 -5.55 17.10 -26.82
C ARG A 14 -6.34 15.95 -27.42
N LEU A 15 -6.66 14.94 -26.60
CA LEU A 15 -7.44 13.77 -27.00
C LEU A 15 -8.92 14.10 -27.18
N GLU A 16 -9.49 14.99 -26.37
CA GLU A 16 -10.85 15.54 -26.56
C GLU A 16 -11.00 16.20 -27.93
N ARG A 17 -10.00 16.98 -28.37
CA ARG A 17 -10.02 17.61 -29.70
C ARG A 17 -9.87 16.61 -30.83
N LYS A 18 -9.13 15.52 -30.62
CA LYS A 18 -8.83 14.52 -31.66
C LYS A 18 -9.94 13.48 -31.82
N PHE A 19 -10.52 13.03 -30.72
CA PHE A 19 -11.44 11.89 -30.68
C PHE A 19 -12.86 12.26 -30.25
N GLY A 20 -13.06 13.47 -29.72
CA GLY A 20 -14.31 13.92 -29.12
C GLY A 20 -14.34 13.69 -27.61
N ALA A 21 -15.05 14.57 -26.90
CA ALA A 21 -15.16 14.54 -25.44
C ALA A 21 -15.89 13.30 -24.89
N ASN A 22 -16.76 12.69 -25.71
CA ASN A 22 -17.56 11.52 -25.39
C ASN A 22 -16.93 10.22 -25.93
N ASN A 23 -15.65 10.26 -26.33
CA ASN A 23 -14.96 9.06 -26.74
C ASN A 23 -14.67 8.19 -25.50
N PRO A 24 -14.96 6.87 -25.53
CA PRO A 24 -14.77 6.00 -24.37
C PRO A 24 -13.33 5.99 -23.84
N PHE A 25 -12.34 6.18 -24.71
CA PHE A 25 -10.94 6.30 -24.30
C PHE A 25 -10.69 7.57 -23.49
N VAL A 26 -11.26 8.70 -23.92
CA VAL A 26 -11.12 9.99 -23.23
C VAL A 26 -11.84 9.97 -21.88
N GLU A 27 -13.02 9.36 -21.82
CA GLU A 27 -13.76 9.18 -20.57
C GLU A 27 -12.99 8.30 -19.58
N LEU A 28 -12.39 7.21 -20.04
CA LEU A 28 -11.54 6.36 -19.20
C LEU A 28 -10.35 7.14 -18.61
N LEU A 29 -9.68 7.96 -19.41
CA LEU A 29 -8.56 8.79 -18.93
C LEU A 29 -9.01 9.84 -17.91
N LYS A 30 -10.19 10.43 -18.08
CA LYS A 30 -10.77 11.33 -17.07
C LYS A 30 -11.06 10.59 -15.76
N ALA A 31 -11.63 9.39 -15.84
CA ALA A 31 -11.87 8.56 -14.66
C ALA A 31 -10.55 8.19 -13.95
N GLN A 32 -9.50 7.85 -14.71
CA GLN A 32 -8.18 7.56 -14.16
C GLN A 32 -7.52 8.80 -13.53
N LEU A 33 -7.66 9.99 -14.15
CA LEU A 33 -7.21 11.24 -13.56
C LEU A 33 -7.89 11.50 -12.21
N THR A 34 -9.22 11.35 -12.12
CA THR A 34 -9.97 11.49 -10.87
C THR A 34 -9.52 10.47 -9.83
N PHE A 35 -9.30 9.21 -10.23
CA PHE A 35 -8.81 8.16 -9.34
C PHE A 35 -7.43 8.51 -8.75
N LEU A 36 -6.49 8.96 -9.58
CA LEU A 36 -5.16 9.35 -9.13
C LEU A 36 -5.18 10.60 -8.24
N GLN A 37 -6.04 11.56 -8.53
CA GLN A 37 -6.25 12.73 -7.68
C GLN A 37 -6.77 12.31 -6.29
N ASN A 38 -7.77 11.43 -6.25
CA ASN A 38 -8.29 10.89 -5.00
C ASN A 38 -7.23 10.11 -4.22
N GLN A 39 -6.38 9.32 -4.89
CA GLN A 39 -5.27 8.63 -4.24
C GLN A 39 -4.20 9.60 -3.71
N ALA A 40 -3.91 10.66 -4.45
CA ALA A 40 -2.95 11.68 -4.04
C ALA A 40 -3.46 12.51 -2.84
N GLU A 41 -4.77 12.75 -2.77
CA GLU A 41 -5.44 13.40 -1.63
C GLU A 41 -5.58 12.44 -0.43
N GLN A 42 -5.90 11.17 -0.69
CA GLN A 42 -5.94 10.10 0.31
C GLN A 42 -4.55 9.54 0.63
N LYS A 43 -3.48 10.36 0.56
CA LYS A 43 -2.14 9.94 1.01
C LYS A 43 -2.32 9.14 2.29
N PRO A 44 -1.99 7.82 2.29
CA PRO A 44 -2.11 7.04 3.48
C PRO A 44 -1.27 7.76 4.50
N ARG A 45 -1.88 8.08 5.65
CA ARG A 45 -1.15 8.43 6.86
C ARG A 45 -0.04 7.40 6.91
N VAL A 46 1.20 7.82 6.66
CA VAL A 46 2.34 6.94 6.68
C VAL A 46 2.38 6.50 8.14
N GLU A 47 1.73 5.38 8.45
CA GLU A 47 2.03 4.61 9.63
C GLU A 47 3.50 4.28 9.44
N GLN A 48 4.32 5.12 10.05
CA GLN A 48 5.66 4.79 10.48
C GLN A 48 5.49 3.47 11.21
N TYR A 49 5.68 2.38 10.48
CA TYR A 49 5.83 1.05 11.03
C TYR A 49 6.98 1.17 12.02
N HIS A 50 6.66 1.39 13.29
CA HIS A 50 7.58 1.19 14.39
C HIS A 50 7.85 -0.31 14.43
N PRO A 51 9.06 -0.81 14.08
CA PRO A 51 9.41 -2.20 14.28
C PRO A 51 9.85 -2.37 15.74
N GLU A 52 9.03 -1.93 16.69
CA GLU A 52 9.22 -2.24 18.09
C GLU A 52 7.96 -2.96 18.55
N LEU A 53 8.15 -4.10 19.23
CA LEU A 53 7.12 -4.99 19.81
C LEU A 53 6.75 -6.26 19.02
N VAL A 54 7.75 -7.04 18.56
CA VAL A 54 7.65 -8.50 18.69
C VAL A 54 8.98 -9.08 19.21
N LYS A 55 9.39 -8.67 20.41
CA LYS A 55 10.19 -9.57 21.26
C LYS A 55 9.22 -10.44 22.04
N SER A 56 8.58 -11.37 21.32
CA SER A 56 7.85 -12.45 21.97
C SER A 56 8.86 -13.27 22.75
N LYS A 57 8.77 -13.17 24.08
CA LYS A 57 9.56 -13.94 25.02
C LYS A 57 9.21 -15.41 24.84
N ILE A 58 10.01 -16.12 24.03
CA ILE A 58 10.00 -17.57 23.99
C ILE A 58 10.62 -18.03 25.31
N SER A 59 9.77 -18.34 26.28
CA SER A 59 10.13 -19.03 27.51
C SER A 59 10.77 -20.38 27.14
N PRO A 60 12.01 -20.69 27.57
CA PRO A 60 12.54 -22.03 27.39
C PRO A 60 11.78 -22.99 28.30
N ILE A 61 11.10 -23.96 27.68
CA ILE A 61 10.48 -25.10 28.36
C ILE A 61 11.61 -25.86 29.08
N ARG A 62 11.68 -25.69 30.41
CA ARG A 62 12.60 -26.40 31.30
C ARG A 62 12.24 -27.88 31.29
N LYS A 63 12.92 -28.67 30.44
CA LYS A 63 12.92 -30.14 30.57
C LYS A 63 13.53 -30.50 31.93
N ARG A 64 12.69 -30.93 32.87
CA ARG A 64 13.14 -31.54 34.11
C ARG A 64 13.69 -32.93 33.77
N ASN A 65 15.01 -33.05 33.73
CA ASN A 65 15.65 -34.32 34.03
C ASN A 65 15.95 -34.30 35.52
N ASP A 66 15.27 -35.13 36.30
CA ASP A 66 15.77 -35.54 37.61
C ASP A 66 15.58 -37.04 37.71
N ALA A 67 16.66 -37.74 37.39
CA ALA A 67 16.88 -39.07 37.89
C ALA A 67 17.16 -38.96 39.39
N SER A 68 16.34 -39.58 40.24
CA SER A 68 16.80 -39.97 41.56
C SER A 68 16.20 -41.30 41.98
N ASN A 69 17.01 -42.32 41.73
CA ASN A 69 17.15 -43.53 42.52
C ASN A 69 17.18 -43.23 44.04
N LYS A 70 16.54 -44.07 44.86
CA LYS A 70 16.79 -44.43 46.28
C LYS A 70 15.63 -45.34 46.74
N GLN A 71 15.79 -46.66 46.82
CA GLN A 71 16.22 -47.42 48.01
C GLN A 71 15.49 -47.03 49.30
N LEU A 72 14.52 -47.87 49.73
CA LEU A 72 14.36 -48.46 51.06
C LEU A 72 13.13 -49.37 51.09
#